data_AF-A0A0X3XQQ8-F1
#
_entry.id   AF-A0A0X3XQQ8-F1
#
_cell.length_a   1.000
_cell.length_b   1.000
_cell.length_c   1.000
_cell.angle_alpha   90.00
_cell.angle_beta   90.00
_cell.angle_gamma   90.00
#
_symmetry.space_group_name_H-M   'P 1'
#
loop_
_entity.id
_entity.type
_entity.pdbx_description
1 polymer ?
#
loop_
_entity_poly.entity_id
_entity_poly.type
_entity_poly.pdbx_seq_one_letter_code
_entity_poly.pdbx_strand_id
1 'polypeptide(L)'
;MTTTTALAYRLGTPDWERRYPVLIGETTVIGAVFRWHRDWLTLTSEGERNLGRPEQGRRGVPQAAARAAAEQVAAQYAAGRITALALEDVTAAVPVLDGPVPLLHPRMPHTPRNVEAATKVMAALALHRWTPYTGFPGSDNPWWQKCELCGWQGPRYWSHQRGRNGELPSTHRHPASAEFGAPAGCVGDEKVRELITAYQQ
;
A
#
# COMPACT_ATOMS: atom_id res chain seq x y z
N MET A 1 -2.49 -7.46 41.49
CA MET A 1 -1.93 -7.60 40.13
C MET A 1 -2.99 -8.25 39.26
N THR A 2 -3.72 -7.45 38.48
CA THR A 2 -4.75 -7.98 37.57
C THR A 2 -4.03 -8.51 36.34
N THR A 3 -3.97 -9.83 36.21
CA THR A 3 -3.46 -10.49 35.01
C THR A 3 -4.48 -10.26 33.90
N THR A 4 -4.35 -9.16 33.16
CA THR A 4 -5.16 -8.93 31.96
C THR A 4 -4.74 -10.00 30.96
N THR A 5 -5.57 -11.03 30.83
CA THR A 5 -5.40 -12.04 29.78
C THR A 5 -5.45 -11.32 28.45
N ALA A 6 -4.34 -11.33 27.71
CA ALA A 6 -4.27 -10.70 26.40
C ALA A 6 -5.27 -11.39 25.47
N LEU A 7 -6.16 -10.61 24.85
CA LEU A 7 -7.14 -11.12 23.90
C LEU A 7 -6.40 -11.71 22.69
N ALA A 8 -6.65 -12.97 22.35
CA ALA A 8 -6.05 -13.59 21.18
C ALA A 8 -6.59 -12.94 19.90
N TYR A 9 -5.68 -12.45 19.05
CA TYR A 9 -6.00 -11.79 17.78
C TYR A 9 -5.09 -12.28 16.65
N ARG A 10 -5.52 -12.02 15.40
CA ARG A 10 -4.72 -12.25 14.19
C ARG A 10 -4.88 -11.12 13.19
N LEU A 11 -3.89 -10.95 12.33
CA LEU A 11 -4.00 -10.08 11.15
C LEU A 11 -4.65 -10.87 10.00
N GLY A 12 -5.59 -10.24 9.32
CA GLY A 12 -6.20 -10.74 8.09
C GLY A 12 -5.32 -10.49 6.88
N THR A 13 -5.80 -10.97 5.73
CA THR A 13 -5.23 -10.64 4.43
C THR A 13 -5.37 -9.13 4.20
N PRO A 14 -4.28 -8.43 3.84
CA PRO A 14 -4.37 -7.01 3.58
C PRO A 14 -5.13 -6.70 2.29
N ASP A 15 -5.81 -5.57 2.27
CA ASP A 15 -6.34 -4.98 1.04
C ASP A 15 -5.22 -4.38 0.16
N TRP A 16 -5.61 -3.71 -0.92
CA TRP A 16 -4.68 -3.10 -1.87
C TRP A 16 -3.90 -1.89 -1.29
N GLU A 17 -4.47 -1.17 -0.32
CA GLU A 17 -3.80 -0.11 0.44
C GLU A 17 -2.89 -0.65 1.55
N ARG A 18 -2.80 -1.99 1.68
CA ARG A 18 -2.09 -2.66 2.77
C ARG A 18 -2.70 -2.38 4.14
N ARG A 19 -4.03 -2.27 4.22
CA ARG A 19 -4.77 -2.32 5.48
C ARG A 19 -4.99 -3.77 5.88
N TYR A 20 -4.48 -4.12 7.05
CA TYR A 20 -4.60 -5.46 7.63
C TYR A 20 -5.76 -5.46 8.63
N PRO A 21 -6.88 -6.14 8.35
CA PRO A 21 -7.94 -6.32 9.33
C PRO A 21 -7.40 -6.99 10.59
N VAL A 22 -7.83 -6.56 11.76
CA VAL A 22 -7.54 -7.19 13.04
C VAL A 22 -8.74 -8.04 13.41
N LEU A 23 -8.54 -9.35 13.55
CA LEU A 23 -9.61 -10.31 13.81
C LEU A 23 -9.45 -10.99 15.17
N ILE A 24 -10.58 -11.27 15.79
CA ILE A 24 -10.71 -12.16 16.95
C ILE A 24 -11.55 -13.38 16.56
N GLY A 25 -11.13 -14.56 17.02
CA GLY A 25 -11.71 -15.81 16.53
C GLY A 25 -11.57 -15.96 15.01
N GLU A 26 -12.62 -16.50 14.37
CA GLU A 26 -12.58 -16.81 12.95
C GLU A 26 -12.94 -15.61 12.07
N THR A 27 -13.94 -14.81 12.44
CA THR A 27 -14.56 -13.83 11.53
C THR A 27 -14.76 -12.44 12.11
N THR A 28 -14.70 -12.25 13.42
CA THR A 28 -15.01 -10.96 14.03
C THR A 28 -13.89 -9.96 13.79
N VAL A 29 -14.20 -8.88 13.07
CA VAL A 29 -13.28 -7.78 12.78
C VAL A 29 -13.43 -6.69 13.86
N ILE A 30 -12.33 -6.25 14.44
CA ILE A 30 -12.31 -5.22 15.50
C ILE A 30 -11.60 -3.92 15.06
N GLY A 31 -11.20 -3.84 13.79
CA GLY A 31 -10.46 -2.71 13.22
C GLY A 31 -9.51 -3.15 12.12
N ALA A 32 -8.68 -2.22 11.66
CA ALA A 32 -7.54 -2.50 10.79
C ALA A 32 -6.30 -1.71 11.21
N VAL A 33 -5.14 -2.19 10.78
CA VAL A 33 -3.86 -1.48 10.92
C VAL A 33 -3.20 -1.31 9.58
N PHE A 34 -2.58 -0.17 9.35
CA PHE A 34 -1.93 0.12 8.08
C PHE A 34 -0.82 1.14 8.26
N ARG A 35 -0.01 1.28 7.20
CA ARG A 35 1.12 2.19 7.17
C ARG A 35 0.86 3.32 6.18
N TRP A 36 1.09 4.55 6.60
CA TRP A 36 1.08 5.73 5.73
C TRP A 36 2.33 6.57 6.00
N HIS A 37 3.18 6.78 5.00
CA HIS A 37 4.40 7.60 5.12
C HIS A 37 5.27 7.33 6.36
N ARG A 38 5.51 6.05 6.66
CA ARG A 38 6.30 5.52 7.79
C ARG A 38 5.58 5.42 9.12
N ASP A 39 4.45 6.08 9.27
CA ASP A 39 3.64 5.99 10.46
C ASP A 39 2.72 4.77 10.38
N TRP A 40 2.43 4.18 11.53
CA TRP A 40 1.38 3.18 11.67
C TRP A 40 0.10 3.84 12.17
N LEU A 41 -1.01 3.40 11.59
CA LEU A 41 -2.33 3.89 11.91
C LEU A 41 -3.23 2.73 12.26
N THR A 42 -4.20 3.00 13.12
CA THR A 42 -5.32 2.11 13.43
C THR A 42 -6.60 2.74 12.91
N LEU A 43 -7.48 1.92 12.34
CA LEU A 43 -8.86 2.28 12.03
C LEU A 43 -9.77 1.40 12.90
N THR A 44 -10.56 2.02 13.77
CA THR A 44 -11.48 1.34 14.68
C THR A 44 -12.87 2.00 14.62
N SER A 45 -13.81 1.54 15.45
CA SER A 45 -15.14 2.16 15.57
C SER A 45 -15.10 3.63 16.02
N GLU A 46 -14.02 4.04 16.66
CA GLU A 46 -13.76 5.42 17.11
C GLU A 46 -13.03 6.25 16.03
N GLY A 47 -12.78 5.67 14.86
CA GLY A 47 -12.12 6.32 13.74
C GLY A 47 -10.63 6.00 13.62
N GLU A 48 -9.94 6.84 12.84
CA GLU A 48 -8.52 6.67 12.54
C GLU A 48 -7.64 7.34 13.59
N ARG A 49 -6.59 6.64 14.03
CA ARG A 49 -5.57 7.18 14.92
C ARG A 49 -4.16 6.88 14.41
N ASN A 50 -3.31 7.90 14.44
CA ASN A 50 -1.88 7.75 14.16
C ASN A 50 -1.15 7.30 15.44
N LEU A 51 -0.45 6.16 15.37
CA LEU A 51 0.40 5.62 16.43
C LEU A 51 1.85 6.13 16.36
N GLY A 52 2.18 6.84 15.28
CA GLY A 52 3.49 7.35 14.97
C GLY A 52 4.39 6.32 14.30
N ARG A 53 5.65 6.71 14.19
CA ARG A 53 6.68 5.92 13.55
C ARG A 53 7.27 4.89 14.53
N PRO A 54 7.39 3.61 14.14
CA PRO A 54 8.05 2.61 14.97
C PRO A 54 9.56 2.83 14.97
N GLU A 55 10.24 2.35 16.00
CA GLU A 55 11.71 2.42 16.09
C GLU A 55 12.37 1.81 14.86
N GLN A 56 13.36 2.50 14.30
CA GLN A 56 14.05 2.08 13.07
C GLN A 56 15.07 0.96 13.36
N GLY A 57 15.37 0.13 12.36
CA GLY A 57 16.66 -0.56 12.30
C GLY A 57 16.68 -2.09 12.29
N ARG A 58 15.55 -2.79 12.09
CA ARG A 58 15.57 -4.27 11.96
C ARG A 58 14.76 -4.78 10.77
N ARG A 59 15.25 -5.84 10.13
CA ARG A 59 14.49 -6.60 9.11
C ARG A 59 13.26 -7.23 9.80
N GLY A 60 12.07 -7.10 9.22
CA GLY A 60 10.81 -7.57 9.84
C GLY A 60 10.06 -6.52 10.67
N VAL A 61 10.60 -5.31 10.83
CA VAL A 61 9.92 -4.18 11.50
C VAL A 61 8.51 -3.91 10.97
N PRO A 62 8.21 -4.00 9.65
CA PRO A 62 6.84 -3.79 9.19
C PRO A 62 5.84 -4.79 9.78
N GLN A 63 6.22 -6.08 9.90
CA GLN A 63 5.31 -7.10 10.45
C GLN A 63 5.23 -7.00 11.97
N ALA A 64 6.35 -6.72 12.64
CA ALA A 64 6.36 -6.49 14.09
C ALA A 64 5.55 -5.23 14.48
N ALA A 65 5.70 -4.15 13.72
CA ALA A 65 4.94 -2.91 13.95
C ALA A 65 3.45 -3.07 13.61
N ALA A 66 3.10 -3.84 12.56
CA ALA A 66 1.71 -4.23 12.31
C ALA A 66 1.11 -4.98 13.51
N ARG A 67 1.85 -5.95 14.06
CA ARG A 67 1.42 -6.70 15.24
C ARG A 67 1.29 -5.81 16.47
N ALA A 68 2.26 -4.94 16.74
CA ALA A 68 2.18 -4.00 17.86
C ALA A 68 0.99 -3.04 17.74
N ALA A 69 0.70 -2.55 16.53
CA ALA A 69 -0.50 -1.75 16.27
C ALA A 69 -1.78 -2.56 16.51
N ALA A 70 -1.82 -3.81 16.06
CA ALA A 70 -2.98 -4.69 16.23
C ALA A 70 -3.19 -5.10 17.70
N GLU A 71 -2.13 -5.25 18.47
CA GLU A 71 -2.20 -5.47 19.92
C GLU A 71 -2.89 -4.30 20.63
N GLN A 72 -2.63 -3.06 20.22
CA GLN A 72 -3.32 -1.90 20.77
C GLN A 72 -4.82 -1.91 20.42
N VAL A 73 -5.18 -2.30 19.20
CA VAL A 73 -6.60 -2.47 18.80
C VAL A 73 -7.27 -3.55 19.65
N ALA A 74 -6.64 -4.73 19.79
CA ALA A 74 -7.16 -5.81 20.62
C ALA A 74 -7.31 -5.39 22.10
N ALA A 75 -6.36 -4.63 22.65
CA ALA A 75 -6.43 -4.11 24.00
C ALA A 75 -7.55 -3.06 24.19
N GLN A 76 -7.83 -2.24 23.17
CA GLN A 76 -8.98 -1.33 23.20
C GLN A 76 -10.31 -2.09 23.16
N TYR A 77 -10.42 -3.12 22.33
CA TYR A 77 -11.62 -3.96 22.25
C TYR A 77 -11.86 -4.73 23.56
N ALA A 78 -10.81 -5.36 24.10
CA ALA A 78 -10.89 -6.07 25.38
C ALA A 78 -11.31 -5.16 26.54
N ALA A 79 -10.98 -3.87 26.46
CA ALA A 79 -11.38 -2.86 27.44
C ALA A 79 -12.76 -2.23 27.15
N GLY A 80 -13.49 -2.69 26.14
CA GLY A 80 -14.81 -2.18 25.76
C GLY A 80 -14.80 -0.76 25.19
N ARG A 81 -13.65 -0.25 24.72
CA ARG A 81 -13.51 1.11 24.16
C ARG A 81 -13.83 1.21 22.66
N ILE A 82 -13.84 0.08 21.97
CA ILE A 82 -14.17 -0.02 20.55
C ILE A 82 -15.09 -1.23 20.35
N THR A 83 -15.88 -1.21 19.28
CA THR A 83 -16.80 -2.29 18.92
C THR A 83 -16.33 -3.05 17.67
N ALA A 84 -16.97 -4.18 17.39
CA ALA A 84 -16.74 -4.90 16.15
C ALA A 84 -17.27 -4.08 14.95
N LEU A 85 -16.64 -4.29 13.80
CA LEU A 85 -16.93 -3.61 12.53
C LEU A 85 -17.21 -4.63 11.44
N ALA A 86 -17.86 -4.21 10.35
CA ALA A 86 -17.90 -5.02 9.14
C ALA A 86 -16.51 -5.00 8.46
N LEU A 87 -16.21 -6.02 7.65
CA LEU A 87 -14.93 -6.09 6.94
C LEU A 87 -14.81 -4.95 5.91
N GLU A 88 -15.91 -4.60 5.24
CA GLU A 88 -15.97 -3.48 4.30
C GLU A 88 -15.67 -2.12 4.95
N ASP A 89 -15.95 -1.93 6.23
CA ASP A 89 -15.71 -0.66 6.94
C ASP A 89 -14.21 -0.41 7.21
N VAL A 90 -13.41 -1.48 7.20
CA VAL A 90 -11.97 -1.41 7.52
C VAL A 90 -11.07 -1.71 6.33
N THR A 91 -11.65 -2.01 5.18
CA THR A 91 -10.95 -2.28 3.92
C THR A 91 -11.23 -1.20 2.87
N ALA A 92 -10.28 -0.99 1.98
CA ALA A 92 -10.44 -0.12 0.82
C ALA A 92 -10.93 -0.95 -0.38
N ALA A 93 -12.02 -0.51 -1.02
CA ALA A 93 -12.44 -1.06 -2.30
C ALA A 93 -11.33 -0.83 -3.35
N VAL A 94 -11.05 -1.85 -4.17
CA VAL A 94 -10.07 -1.73 -5.26
C VAL A 94 -10.51 -0.58 -6.17
N PRO A 95 -9.62 0.39 -6.46
CA PRO A 95 -10.01 1.54 -7.26
C PRO A 95 -10.37 1.08 -8.67
N VAL A 96 -11.42 1.67 -9.22
CA VAL A 96 -11.80 1.52 -10.63
C VAL A 96 -11.33 2.78 -11.35
N LEU A 97 -10.66 2.60 -12.48
CA LEU A 97 -10.26 3.73 -13.32
C LEU A 97 -11.49 4.26 -14.05
N ASP A 98 -12.10 5.32 -13.51
CA ASP A 98 -13.24 6.02 -14.09
C ASP A 98 -12.86 7.49 -14.35
N GLY A 99 -12.28 7.73 -15.52
CA GLY A 99 -11.83 9.05 -15.95
C GLY A 99 -10.43 9.45 -15.44
N PRO A 100 -10.09 10.76 -15.51
CA PRO A 100 -8.78 11.27 -15.11
C PRO A 100 -8.52 11.05 -13.61
N VAL A 101 -7.36 10.47 -13.28
CA VAL A 101 -6.93 10.39 -11.88
C VAL A 101 -6.49 11.77 -11.36
N PRO A 102 -6.79 12.12 -10.09
CA PRO A 102 -6.25 13.33 -9.48
C PRO A 102 -4.72 13.24 -9.41
N LEU A 103 -4.04 14.40 -9.37
CA LEU A 103 -2.58 14.42 -9.30
C LEU A 103 -2.04 13.78 -8.00
N LEU A 104 -2.71 14.06 -6.89
CA LEU A 104 -2.34 13.61 -5.54
C LEU A 104 -3.41 12.67 -4.98
N HIS A 105 -2.97 11.68 -4.20
CA HIS A 105 -3.88 10.87 -3.40
C HIS A 105 -4.64 11.76 -2.40
N PRO A 106 -5.93 11.50 -2.06
CA PRO A 106 -6.69 12.34 -1.13
C PRO A 106 -6.04 12.54 0.25
N ARG A 107 -5.24 11.56 0.70
CA ARG A 107 -4.48 11.61 1.96
C ARG A 107 -3.17 12.41 1.88
N MET A 108 -2.78 12.90 0.70
CA MET A 108 -1.58 13.70 0.51
C MET A 108 -1.87 15.18 0.73
N PRO A 109 -1.11 15.88 1.61
CA PRO A 109 -1.23 17.32 1.73
C PRO A 109 -0.93 18.03 0.40
N HIS A 110 -1.77 18.98 0.02
CA HIS A 110 -1.62 19.74 -1.22
C HIS A 110 -0.58 20.87 -1.08
N THR A 111 0.70 20.49 -1.01
CA THR A 111 1.83 21.43 -0.92
C THR A 111 2.54 21.58 -2.27
N PRO A 112 3.20 22.72 -2.55
CA PRO A 112 3.96 22.91 -3.80
C PRO A 112 4.98 21.79 -4.05
N ARG A 113 5.68 21.35 -2.99
CA ARG A 113 6.63 20.22 -3.05
C ARG A 113 5.97 18.91 -3.46
N ASN A 114 4.78 18.61 -2.93
CA ASN A 114 4.07 17.39 -3.27
C ASN A 114 3.53 17.44 -4.69
N VAL A 115 3.02 18.59 -5.13
CA VAL A 115 2.58 18.82 -6.52
C VAL A 115 3.75 18.63 -7.49
N GLU A 116 4.90 19.27 -7.24
CA GLU A 116 6.08 19.12 -8.08
C GLU A 116 6.56 17.65 -8.16
N ALA A 117 6.62 16.98 -7.02
CA ALA A 117 6.99 15.57 -6.97
C ALA A 117 5.99 14.69 -7.74
N ALA A 118 4.69 14.90 -7.55
CA ALA A 118 3.65 14.15 -8.24
C ALA A 118 3.73 14.34 -9.76
N THR A 119 3.92 15.56 -10.25
CA THR A 119 4.05 15.85 -11.69
C THR A 119 5.22 15.09 -12.30
N LYS A 120 6.38 15.10 -11.64
CA LYS A 120 7.56 14.33 -12.11
C LYS A 120 7.29 12.83 -12.14
N VAL A 121 6.61 12.32 -11.12
CA VAL A 121 6.29 10.89 -11.02
C VAL A 121 5.27 10.46 -12.07
N MET A 122 4.22 11.26 -12.30
CA MET A 122 3.22 10.96 -13.34
C MET A 122 3.85 10.93 -14.73
N ALA A 123 4.72 11.89 -15.05
CA ALA A 123 5.49 11.87 -16.30
C ALA A 123 6.37 10.63 -16.42
N ALA A 124 7.04 10.22 -15.34
CA ALA A 124 7.88 9.03 -15.34
C ALA A 124 7.08 7.73 -15.45
N LEU A 125 5.89 7.63 -14.85
CA LEU A 125 5.00 6.49 -15.05
C LEU A 125 4.59 6.35 -16.52
N ALA A 126 4.20 7.46 -17.16
CA ALA A 126 3.85 7.46 -18.58
C ALA A 126 5.03 7.01 -19.45
N LEU A 127 6.23 7.55 -19.21
CA LEU A 127 7.45 7.16 -19.91
C LEU A 127 7.74 5.66 -19.75
N HIS A 128 7.50 5.12 -18.55
CA HIS A 128 7.72 3.71 -18.24
C HIS A 128 6.47 2.84 -18.42
N ARG A 129 5.41 3.29 -19.11
CA ARG A 129 4.23 2.48 -19.48
C ARG A 129 3.46 1.91 -18.29
N TRP A 130 3.20 2.76 -17.30
CA TRP A 130 2.38 2.47 -16.12
C TRP A 130 1.18 3.43 -16.06
N THR A 131 -0.01 2.87 -15.87
CA THR A 131 -1.24 3.65 -15.65
C THR A 131 -1.63 3.58 -14.16
N PRO A 132 -1.63 4.70 -13.41
CA PRO A 132 -2.14 4.71 -12.05
C PRO A 132 -3.67 4.77 -12.00
N TYR A 133 -4.26 4.21 -10.94
CA TYR A 133 -5.72 4.20 -10.72
C TYR A 133 -6.16 5.21 -9.66
N THR A 134 -5.21 5.79 -8.93
CA THR A 134 -5.43 6.85 -7.96
C THR A 134 -4.33 7.91 -8.10
N GLY A 135 -4.48 9.06 -7.43
CA GLY A 135 -3.41 10.06 -7.41
C GLY A 135 -2.17 9.61 -6.66
N PHE A 136 -1.04 10.30 -6.87
CA PHE A 136 0.25 9.91 -6.29
C PHE A 136 0.17 9.91 -4.76
N PRO A 137 0.41 8.76 -4.08
CA PRO A 137 0.36 8.66 -2.63
C PRO A 137 1.71 8.93 -1.97
N GLY A 138 2.67 9.49 -2.71
CA GLY A 138 4.06 9.59 -2.30
C GLY A 138 4.85 8.27 -2.45
N SER A 139 6.16 8.35 -2.21
CA SER A 139 7.10 7.33 -2.73
C SER A 139 7.03 5.96 -2.05
N ASP A 140 6.62 5.93 -0.79
CA ASP A 140 6.73 4.78 0.11
C ASP A 140 5.37 4.20 0.52
N ASN A 141 4.31 4.57 -0.21
CA ASN A 141 2.97 4.02 -0.04
C ASN A 141 2.60 3.14 -1.24
N PRO A 142 1.73 2.13 -1.03
CA PRO A 142 1.21 1.32 -2.12
C PRO A 142 0.38 2.19 -3.07
N TRP A 143 0.56 1.97 -4.35
CA TRP A 143 -0.15 2.69 -5.40
C TRP A 143 -0.67 1.68 -6.41
N TRP A 144 -1.99 1.57 -6.56
CA TRP A 144 -2.60 0.66 -7.52
C TRP A 144 -2.34 1.14 -8.95
N GLN A 145 -1.73 0.28 -9.75
CA GLN A 145 -1.30 0.60 -11.11
C GLN A 145 -1.54 -0.57 -12.04
N LYS A 146 -1.71 -0.27 -13.33
CA LYS A 146 -1.72 -1.21 -14.44
C LYS A 146 -0.41 -1.11 -15.23
N CYS A 147 0.16 -2.25 -15.56
CA CYS A 147 1.23 -2.34 -16.55
C CYS A 147 0.62 -2.31 -17.97
N GLU A 148 1.00 -1.33 -18.79
CA GLU A 148 0.45 -1.20 -20.14
C GLU A 148 1.00 -2.24 -21.12
N LEU A 149 2.11 -2.91 -20.79
CA LEU A 149 2.74 -3.91 -21.65
C LEU A 149 2.07 -5.29 -21.60
N CYS A 150 1.47 -5.68 -20.48
CA CYS A 150 0.88 -7.01 -20.29
C CYS A 150 -0.45 -7.02 -19.52
N GLY A 151 -0.96 -5.86 -19.10
CA GLY A 151 -2.25 -5.76 -18.42
C GLY A 151 -2.24 -6.08 -16.92
N TRP A 152 -1.10 -6.49 -16.33
CA TRP A 152 -0.99 -6.72 -14.89
C TRP A 152 -1.52 -5.53 -14.08
N GLN A 153 -2.29 -5.78 -13.02
CA GLN A 153 -2.72 -4.76 -12.08
C GLN A 153 -2.33 -5.15 -10.65
N GLY A 154 -1.98 -4.15 -9.84
CA GLY A 154 -1.65 -4.38 -8.44
C GLY A 154 -0.94 -3.22 -7.76
N PRO A 155 -0.60 -3.36 -6.48
CA PRO A 155 0.07 -2.31 -5.73
C PRO A 155 1.56 -2.26 -6.07
N ARG A 156 2.04 -1.07 -6.43
CA ARG A 156 3.46 -0.76 -6.63
C ARG A 156 3.90 0.39 -5.73
N TYR A 157 5.20 0.46 -5.47
CA TYR A 157 5.82 1.55 -4.71
C TYR A 157 6.70 2.34 -5.65
N TRP A 158 6.54 3.66 -5.72
CA TRP A 158 7.40 4.48 -6.59
C TRP A 158 8.88 4.35 -6.21
N SER A 159 9.20 4.12 -4.93
CA SER A 159 10.57 3.83 -4.48
C SER A 159 11.24 2.60 -5.09
N HIS A 160 10.44 1.69 -5.68
CA HIS A 160 10.89 0.49 -6.39
C HIS A 160 10.78 0.62 -7.91
N GLN A 161 10.09 1.66 -8.39
CA GLN A 161 9.86 1.91 -9.82
C GLN A 161 10.75 3.03 -10.37
N ARG A 162 11.37 3.81 -9.48
CA ARG A 162 12.40 4.77 -9.86
C ARG A 162 13.76 4.09 -10.00
N GLY A 163 14.51 4.56 -10.97
CA GLY A 163 15.95 4.42 -11.02
C GLY A 163 16.66 4.90 -9.76
N ARG A 164 17.88 4.44 -9.53
CA ARG A 164 18.74 4.90 -8.41
C ARG A 164 20.10 5.31 -8.95
N ASN A 165 20.67 6.37 -8.39
CA ASN A 165 22.01 6.85 -8.72
C ASN A 165 22.24 7.15 -10.21
N GLY A 166 21.22 7.66 -10.91
CA GLY A 166 21.29 7.98 -12.35
C GLY A 166 20.90 6.82 -13.28
N GLU A 167 20.79 5.61 -12.76
CA GLU A 167 20.39 4.44 -13.53
C GLU A 167 18.89 4.40 -13.81
N LEU A 168 18.49 3.67 -14.85
CA LEU A 168 17.09 3.33 -15.13
C LEU A 168 16.56 2.28 -14.13
N PRO A 169 15.24 2.20 -13.93
CA PRO A 169 14.65 1.14 -13.10
C PRO A 169 14.86 -0.25 -13.71
N SER A 170 14.74 -1.29 -12.89
CA SER A 170 14.80 -2.69 -13.38
C SER A 170 13.75 -2.96 -14.45
N THR A 171 14.11 -3.78 -15.44
CA THR A 171 13.20 -4.34 -16.44
C THR A 171 12.27 -5.39 -15.86
N HIS A 172 12.54 -5.91 -14.66
CA HIS A 172 11.57 -6.70 -13.89
C HIS A 172 10.50 -5.78 -13.29
N ARG A 173 9.30 -5.82 -13.87
CA ARG A 173 8.24 -4.83 -13.59
C ARG A 173 7.31 -5.22 -12.45
N HIS A 174 6.87 -6.48 -12.39
CA HIS A 174 5.89 -6.96 -11.42
C HIS A 174 5.99 -8.50 -11.23
N PRO A 175 5.47 -9.03 -10.10
CA PRO A 175 5.28 -10.47 -9.93
C PRO A 175 4.24 -11.02 -10.91
N ALA A 176 4.13 -12.36 -10.99
CA ALA A 176 3.05 -13.00 -11.73
C ALA A 176 1.68 -12.65 -11.14
N SER A 177 0.66 -12.61 -12.00
CA SER A 177 -0.74 -12.56 -11.59
C SER A 177 -1.54 -13.53 -12.45
N ALA A 178 -2.11 -14.54 -11.81
CA ALA A 178 -3.06 -15.44 -12.46
C ALA A 178 -4.37 -14.71 -12.80
N GLU A 179 -4.82 -13.80 -11.93
CA GLU A 179 -6.03 -12.99 -12.10
C GLU A 179 -6.01 -12.17 -13.40
N PHE A 180 -4.85 -11.57 -13.73
CA PHE A 180 -4.69 -10.75 -14.93
C PHE A 180 -3.97 -11.48 -16.07
N GLY A 181 -3.74 -12.79 -15.95
CA GLY A 181 -3.00 -13.57 -16.95
C GLY A 181 -1.58 -13.05 -17.24
N ALA A 182 -0.96 -12.38 -16.27
CA ALA A 182 0.30 -11.68 -16.47
C ALA A 182 1.48 -12.49 -15.88
N PRO A 183 2.53 -12.78 -16.66
CA PRO A 183 3.70 -13.52 -16.19
C PRO A 183 4.55 -12.71 -15.20
N ALA A 184 5.38 -13.41 -14.42
CA ALA A 184 6.40 -12.76 -13.60
C ALA A 184 7.41 -12.05 -14.50
N GLY A 185 7.76 -10.81 -14.16
CA GLY A 185 8.72 -10.03 -14.95
C GLY A 185 8.15 -9.45 -16.24
N CYS A 186 6.83 -9.46 -16.45
CA CYS A 186 6.16 -8.87 -17.62
C CYS A 186 6.49 -9.62 -18.93
N VAL A 187 6.58 -8.90 -20.05
CA VAL A 187 6.85 -9.42 -21.39
C VAL A 187 8.30 -9.91 -21.61
N GLY A 188 9.11 -9.99 -20.53
CA GLY A 188 10.54 -10.32 -20.58
C GLY A 188 11.43 -9.10 -20.80
N ASP A 189 12.67 -9.18 -20.32
CA ASP A 189 13.60 -8.04 -20.25
C ASP A 189 13.91 -7.43 -21.61
N GLU A 190 14.19 -8.25 -22.63
CA GLU A 190 14.48 -7.79 -24.00
C GLU A 190 13.31 -6.99 -24.57
N LYS A 191 12.09 -7.53 -24.45
CA LYS A 191 10.89 -6.88 -24.97
C LYS A 191 10.54 -5.61 -24.20
N VAL A 192 10.82 -5.56 -22.89
CA VAL A 192 10.69 -4.32 -22.11
C VAL A 192 11.64 -3.23 -22.65
N ARG A 193 12.90 -3.58 -22.94
CA ARG A 193 13.88 -2.63 -23.50
C ARG A 193 13.50 -2.17 -24.91
N GLU A 194 12.93 -3.07 -25.71
CA GLU A 194 12.39 -2.75 -27.04
C GLU A 194 11.19 -1.79 -26.96
N LEU A 195 10.25 -2.00 -26.03
CA LEU A 195 8.99 -1.27 -26.00
C LEU A 195 9.03 0.06 -25.22
N ILE A 196 10.06 0.30 -24.42
CA ILE A 196 10.19 1.50 -23.61
C ILE A 196 11.43 2.28 -24.07
N THR A 197 11.18 3.43 -24.70
CA THR A 197 12.20 4.31 -25.29
C THR A 197 13.29 4.72 -24.31
N ALA A 198 12.97 4.86 -23.02
CA ALA A 198 13.97 5.21 -22.00
C ALA A 198 15.12 4.20 -21.90
N TYR A 199 14.92 2.92 -22.23
CA TYR A 199 15.98 1.89 -22.20
C TYR A 199 16.80 1.76 -23.48
N GLN A 200 16.50 2.57 -24.50
CA GLN A 200 17.18 2.52 -25.80
C GLN A 200 18.32 3.55 -25.90
N GLN A 201 18.55 4.31 -24.83
CA GLN A 201 19.54 5.39 -24.74
C GLN A 201 20.87 4.88 -24.18
#